data_AF-A0AAD7QRT8-F1
#
_entry.id   AF-A0AAD7QRT8-F1
#
_cell.length_a   1.000
_cell.length_b   1.000
_cell.length_c   1.000
_cell.angle_alpha   90.00
_cell.angle_beta   90.00
_cell.angle_gamma   90.00
#
_symmetry.space_group_name_H-M   'P 1'
#
loop_
_entity.id
_entity.type
_entity.pdbx_description
1 polymer ?
#
loop_
_entity_poly.entity_id
_entity_poly.type
_entity_poly.pdbx_seq_one_letter_code
_entity_poly.pdbx_strand_id
1 'polypeptide(L)' 'MRGCLEFLSHVEQLFGLVLNKWAYNAYKYGLRQESTPVAAFYMVSVLFTNIHTCIAGGNEVSQSFGCAPPSLEEYLGQD' A
#
# COMPACT_ATOMS: atom_id res chain seq x y z
N MET A 1 7.26 24.10 -3.54
CA MET A 1 6.26 23.73 -2.50
C MET A 1 5.08 22.91 -3.01
N ARG A 2 4.69 22.94 -4.31
CA ARG A 2 3.60 22.09 -4.84
C ARG A 2 3.90 20.59 -4.85
N GLY A 3 5.07 20.16 -5.34
CA GLY A 3 5.40 18.74 -5.39
C GLY A 3 5.44 18.03 -4.03
N CYS A 4 5.82 18.71 -2.95
CA CYS A 4 5.87 18.09 -1.61
C CYS A 4 4.48 17.77 -1.04
N LEU A 5 3.48 18.63 -1.33
CA LEU A 5 2.08 18.41 -0.93
C LEU A 5 1.45 17.25 -1.70
N GLU A 6 1.78 17.13 -2.99
CA GLU A 6 1.34 16.00 -3.80
C GLU A 6 1.95 14.70 -3.26
N PHE A 7 3.25 14.62 -3.01
CA PHE A 7 3.87 13.38 -2.48
C PHE A 7 3.26 12.89 -1.15
N LEU A 8 2.93 13.79 -0.21
CA LEU A 8 2.26 13.41 1.04
C LEU A 8 0.85 12.86 0.79
N SER A 9 0.07 13.45 -0.12
CA SER A 9 -1.29 12.97 -0.41
C SER A 9 -1.29 11.55 -1.00
N HIS A 10 -0.29 11.20 -1.83
CA HIS A 10 -0.14 9.84 -2.36
C HIS A 10 0.12 8.83 -1.24
N VAL A 11 1.01 9.16 -0.31
CA VAL A 11 1.37 8.27 0.81
C VAL A 11 0.17 8.07 1.74
N GLU A 12 -0.59 9.13 2.04
CA GLU A 12 -1.78 9.05 2.89
C GLU A 12 -2.90 8.22 2.25
N GLN A 13 -3.16 8.40 0.95
CA GLN A 13 -4.15 7.60 0.23
C GLN A 13 -3.75 6.11 0.18
N LEU A 14 -2.48 5.80 -0.07
CA LEU A 14 -1.98 4.42 -0.08
C LEU A 14 -2.05 3.80 1.32
N PHE A 15 -1.68 4.56 2.35
CA PHE A 15 -1.78 4.14 3.75
C PHE A 15 -3.24 3.82 4.13
N GLY A 16 -4.17 4.71 3.77
CA GLY A 16 -5.60 4.51 3.98
C GLY A 16 -6.16 3.28 3.24
N LEU A 17 -5.71 3.04 2.01
CA LEU A 17 -6.05 1.85 1.23
C LEU A 17 -5.56 0.57 1.92
N VAL A 18 -4.30 0.54 2.37
CA VAL A 18 -3.71 -0.62 3.06
C VAL A 18 -4.44 -0.89 4.37
N LEU A 19 -4.76 0.14 5.16
CA LEU A 19 -5.52 -0.04 6.40
C LEU A 19 -6.96 -0.53 6.17
N ASN A 20 -7.65 -0.04 5.13
CA ASN A 20 -8.99 -0.51 4.79
C ASN A 20 -8.98 -1.97 4.29
N LYS A 21 -7.97 -2.33 3.48
CA LYS A 21 -7.89 -3.66 2.86
C LYS A 21 -7.44 -4.73 3.86
N TRP A 22 -6.62 -4.37 4.84
CA TRP A 22 -6.05 -5.30 5.81
C TRP A 22 -6.44 -4.90 7.24
N ALA A 23 -7.64 -5.33 7.67
CA ALA A 23 -8.23 -5.00 8.96
C ALA A 23 -7.31 -5.31 10.17
N TYR A 24 -6.40 -6.28 10.05
CA TYR A 24 -5.41 -6.59 11.07
C TYR A 24 -4.45 -5.41 11.34
N ASN A 25 -4.09 -4.62 10.33
CA ASN A 25 -3.24 -3.44 10.50
C ASN A 25 -3.97 -2.28 11.18
N ALA A 26 -5.31 -2.24 11.13
CA ALA A 26 -6.12 -1.26 11.83
C ALA A 26 -6.55 -1.74 13.23
N TYR A 27 -6.24 -2.99 13.59
CA TYR A 27 -6.71 -3.60 14.84
C TYR A 27 -5.83 -3.21 16.04
N LYS A 28 -6.15 -2.05 16.60
CA LYS A 28 -5.48 -1.42 17.76
C LYS A 28 -5.36 -2.31 19.01
N TYR A 29 -6.20 -3.34 19.17
CA TYR A 29 -6.19 -4.22 20.34
C TYR A 29 -5.32 -5.48 20.19
N GLY A 30 -4.96 -5.85 18.95
CA GLY A 30 -4.09 -6.99 18.66
C GLY A 30 -2.64 -6.57 18.40
N LEU A 31 -2.42 -5.31 18.04
CA LEU A 31 -1.10 -4.72 17.84
C LEU A 31 -0.59 -4.14 19.16
N ARG A 32 -0.11 -5.00 20.05
CA ARG A 32 0.55 -4.57 21.29
C ARG A 32 1.97 -4.09 20.95
N GLN A 33 2.24 -2.81 21.23
CA GLN A 33 3.59 -2.22 21.23
C GLN A 33 4.53 -3.15 22.01
N GLU A 34 5.73 -3.41 21.49
CA GLU A 34 6.75 -4.32 22.07
C GLU A 34 6.46 -5.84 22.02
N SER A 35 5.26 -6.29 21.62
CA SER A 35 4.92 -7.73 21.57
C SER A 35 4.57 -8.26 20.18
N THR A 36 4.28 -7.37 19.23
CA THR A 36 3.89 -7.75 17.87
C THR A 36 4.73 -6.99 16.85
N PRO A 37 5.19 -7.65 15.76
CA PRO A 37 5.96 -6.98 14.72
C PRO A 37 5.02 -6.18 13.79
N VAL A 38 4.38 -5.13 14.32
CA VAL A 38 3.40 -4.28 13.63
C VAL A 38 3.94 -3.77 12.30
N ALA A 39 5.19 -3.31 12.29
CA ALA A 39 5.85 -2.84 11.08
C ALA A 39 6.00 -3.96 10.02
N ALA A 40 6.27 -5.20 10.42
CA ALA A 40 6.40 -6.32 9.50
C ALA A 40 5.06 -6.68 8.85
N PHE A 41 3.97 -6.71 9.62
CA PHE A 41 2.62 -6.93 9.08
C PHE A 41 2.23 -5.83 8.10
N TYR A 42 2.49 -4.57 8.45
CA TYR A 42 2.24 -3.45 7.55
C TYR A 42 3.05 -3.57 6.25
N MET A 43 4.35 -3.89 6.32
CA MET A 43 5.19 -4.09 5.12
C MET A 43 4.66 -5.22 4.21
N VAL A 44 4.26 -6.35 4.79
CA VAL A 44 3.67 -7.47 4.03
C VAL A 44 2.35 -7.07 3.39
N SER A 45 1.50 -6.33 4.11
CA SER A 45 0.26 -5.82 3.58
C SER A 45 0.45 -4.80 2.45
N VAL A 46 1.46 -3.93 2.53
CA VAL A 46 1.84 -3.03 1.43
C VAL A 46 2.26 -3.85 0.21
N LEU A 47 3.13 -4.85 0.40
CA LEU A 47 3.58 -5.73 -0.69
C LEU A 47 2.39 -6.42 -1.38
N PHE A 48 1.47 -7.01 -0.62
CA PHE A 48 0.30 -7.67 -1.17
C PHE A 48 -0.69 -6.69 -1.82
N THR A 49 -0.84 -5.48 -1.29
CA THR A 49 -1.65 -4.43 -1.94
C THR A 49 -1.05 -4.03 -3.29
N ASN A 50 0.27 -3.91 -3.38
CA ASN A 50 0.94 -3.56 -4.63
C ASN A 50 0.84 -4.70 -5.67
N ILE A 51 1.09 -5.95 -5.26
CA ILE A 51 0.89 -7.14 -6.11
C ILE A 51 -0.55 -7.20 -6.64
N HIS A 52 -1.54 -7.04 -5.75
CA HIS A 52 -2.94 -7.04 -6.13
C HIS A 52 -3.27 -5.89 -7.10
N THR A 53 -2.65 -4.73 -6.93
CA THR A 53 -2.81 -3.59 -7.84
C THR A 53 -2.25 -3.90 -9.22
N CYS A 54 -1.09 -4.56 -9.31
CA CYS A 54 -0.51 -5.00 -10.58
C CYS A 54 -1.43 -6.01 -11.30
N ILE A 55 -1.92 -7.02 -10.59
CA ILE A 55 -2.82 -8.05 -11.15
C ILE A 55 -4.16 -7.45 -11.59
N ALA A 56 -4.71 -6.50 -10.82
CA ALA A 56 -5.97 -5.84 -11.16
C ALA A 56 -5.83 -4.77 -12.26
N GLY A 57 -4.60 -4.46 -12.69
CA GLY A 57 -4.33 -3.37 -13.65
C GLY A 57 -4.57 -1.98 -13.09
N GLY A 58 -4.70 -1.83 -11.78
CA GLY A 58 -4.85 -0.54 -11.10
C GLY A 58 -5.64 -0.62 -9.80
N ASN A 59 -5.73 0.51 -9.12
CA ASN A 59 -6.60 0.74 -7.98
C ASN A 59 -7.12 2.19 -8.02
N GLU A 60 -7.99 2.55 -7.09
CA GLU A 60 -8.56 3.90 -6.98
C GLU A 60 -7.50 5.01 -6.87
N VAL A 61 -6.37 4.74 -6.22
CA VAL A 61 -5.23 5.65 -6.14
C VAL A 61 -4.57 5.78 -7.53
N SER A 62 -4.25 4.67 -8.18
CA SER A 62 -3.62 4.64 -9.50
C SER A 62 -4.48 5.35 -10.57
N GLN A 63 -5.80 5.21 -10.50
CA GLN A 63 -6.76 5.91 -11.35
C GLN A 63 -6.82 7.40 -11.05
N SER A 64 -6.84 7.79 -9.77
CA SER A 64 -6.83 9.19 -9.35
C SER A 64 -5.59 9.95 -9.84
N PHE A 65 -4.48 9.25 -10.04
CA PHE A 65 -3.20 9.83 -10.47
C PHE A 65 -2.86 9.55 -11.94
N GLY A 66 -3.71 8.82 -12.67
CA GLY A 66 -3.44 8.44 -14.06
C GLY A 66 -2.16 7.61 -14.25
N CYS A 67 -1.73 6.91 -13.19
CA CYS A 67 -0.52 6.09 -13.20
C CYS A 67 -0.93 4.62 -13.33
N ALA A 68 -0.62 4.01 -14.47
CA ALA A 68 -0.83 2.59 -14.65
C ALA A 68 0.20 1.80 -13.82
N PRO A 69 -0.21 0.75 -13.09
CA PRO A 69 0.75 -0.09 -12.40
C PRO A 69 1.60 -0.88 -13.41
N PRO A 70 2.84 -1.24 -13.04
CA PRO A 70 3.65 -2.16 -13.83
C PRO A 70 2.99 -3.55 -13.87
N SER A 71 3.48 -4.41 -14.77
CA SER A 71 3.15 -5.84 -14.72
C SER A 71 3.65 -6.47 -13.40
N LEU A 72 3.09 -7.63 -13.05
CA LEU A 72 3.48 -8.33 -11.83
C LEU A 72 4.96 -8.77 -11.91
N GLU A 73 5.38 -9.22 -13.08
CA GLU A 73 6.73 -9.66 -13.40
C GLU A 73 7.74 -8.53 -13.24
N GLU A 74 7.46 -7.35 -13.82
CA GLU A 74 8.25 -6.14 -13.65
C GLU A 74 8.33 -5.71 -12.18
N TYR A 75 7.22 -5.81 -11.45
CA TYR A 75 7.18 -5.42 -10.03
C TYR A 75 7.99 -6.36 -9.13
N LEU A 76 7.98 -7.66 -9.41
CA LEU A 76 8.73 -8.67 -8.66
C LEU A 76 10.20 -8.79 -9.10
N GLY A 77 10.59 -8.10 -10.17
CA GLY A 77 11.95 -8.16 -10.72
C GLY A 77 12.27 -9.51 -11.36
N GLN A 78 11.26 -10.18 -11.91
CA GLN A 78 11.44 -11.39 -12.72
C GLN A 78 11.39 -11.00 -14.20
N ASP A 79 12.54 -10.60 -14.76
CA ASP A 79 12.76 -10.48 -16.21
C ASP A 79 12.93 -11.86 -16.88
#